data_AF-A0AAE0CFB5-F1
#
_entry.id   AF-A0AAE0CFB5-F1
#
_cell.length_a   1.000
_cell.length_b   1.000
_cell.length_c   1.000
_cell.angle_alpha   90.00
_cell.angle_beta   90.00
_cell.angle_gamma   90.00
#
_symmetry.space_group_name_H-M   'P 1'
#
loop_
_entity.id
_entity.type
_entity.pdbx_description
1 polymer ?
#
loop_
_entity_poly.entity_id
_entity_poly.type
_entity_poly.pdbx_seq_one_letter_code
_entity_poly.pdbx_strand_id
1 'polypeptide(L)'
;MLRTGAKARGASSAHQLSSCRRERRAACHPRQWSRKLPQVVLSEMEKNVNFVLPSLERWETEVKEGKVRQLRRTEYDETDWRRHRSIGRYGRHVLAIPSSMVVRGLLGPCAFNMGVTAIACSMSQVADSLDLSNSLPFELTAAPLGLMLVFRTNSSYARWVRAHDAWGEVRARTLELASLQFTISEPNLRAQLMRYLVAHAYALKARFQVDTALEFEANLVSRLRADELKLLLEATNRPAHTLQVMSSVVQHASLSPAVRGQFLGCIGKLASAAQACEHLSKYPIPLSYTRHTSRFLMLWTTFLCFPLAHQLEYTAIPAMFFISMMLFGVEEIGVQIEEPLSLIDLDTMIQDMSRDVDEAANAHQAVSGIIESVSSSYEAT
;
A
#
# COMPACT_ATOMS: atom_id res chain seq x y z
N MET A 1 64.20 37.75 19.46
CA MET A 1 62.92 38.28 18.95
C MET A 1 61.80 37.71 19.81
N LEU A 2 61.14 38.61 20.56
CA LEU A 2 59.85 38.54 21.27
C LEU A 2 59.43 37.17 21.87
N ARG A 3 59.73 36.88 23.14
CA ARG A 3 58.98 37.20 24.38
C ARG A 3 57.59 36.53 24.55
N THR A 4 57.58 35.49 25.39
CA THR A 4 56.75 35.30 26.62
C THR A 4 55.23 35.27 26.45
N GLY A 5 54.50 34.24 26.89
CA GLY A 5 54.43 33.71 28.27
C GLY A 5 52.96 33.85 28.70
N ALA A 6 52.21 32.76 28.86
CA ALA A 6 52.11 31.93 30.05
C ALA A 6 50.90 32.29 30.94
N LYS A 7 50.17 31.22 31.29
CA LYS A 7 49.32 31.00 32.48
C LYS A 7 47.91 31.62 32.50
N ALA A 8 46.92 31.04 33.17
CA ALA A 8 46.62 29.68 33.66
C ALA A 8 45.29 29.76 34.45
N ARG A 9 44.56 28.63 34.56
CA ARG A 9 43.56 28.27 35.59
C ARG A 9 42.25 29.09 35.56
N GLY A 10 41.06 28.53 35.82
CA GLY A 10 40.64 27.21 36.25
C GLY A 10 39.22 27.32 36.83
N ALA A 11 38.38 26.31 36.54
CA ALA A 11 37.20 25.84 37.28
C ALA A 11 36.05 26.82 37.65
N SER A 12 34.83 26.49 37.20
CA SER A 12 33.74 25.94 38.05
C SER A 12 32.32 26.40 37.66
N SER A 13 31.37 25.48 37.84
CA SER A 13 29.90 25.62 37.91
C SER A 13 29.15 25.89 36.59
N ALA A 14 28.25 25.04 36.10
CA ALA A 14 27.05 24.46 36.72
C ALA A 14 26.07 25.54 37.22
N HIS A 15 25.36 26.20 36.29
CA HIS A 15 24.01 26.76 36.43
C HIS A 15 23.69 27.61 35.20
N GLN A 16 22.78 27.19 34.33
CA GLN A 16 21.88 28.06 33.53
C GLN A 16 21.08 27.25 32.51
N LEU A 17 20.13 26.44 32.98
CA LEU A 17 19.01 25.97 32.16
C LEU A 17 17.74 25.94 33.03
N SER A 18 17.18 27.12 33.31
CA SER A 18 15.75 27.29 33.67
C SER A 18 15.38 28.78 33.72
N SER A 19 14.15 29.09 33.30
CA SER A 19 13.56 30.42 33.04
C SER A 19 14.02 31.04 31.71
N CYS A 20 13.14 31.33 30.75
CA CYS A 20 12.04 32.26 30.89
C CYS A 20 10.86 31.90 29.99
N ARG A 21 9.69 31.77 30.63
CA ARG A 21 8.36 31.61 30.05
C ARG A 21 7.70 33.00 30.15
N ARG A 22 7.04 33.45 29.07
CA ARG A 22 6.16 34.64 28.92
C ARG A 22 6.78 35.85 28.22
N GLU A 23 5.89 36.54 27.51
CA GLU A 23 6.05 37.73 26.66
C GLU A 23 6.35 37.37 25.18
N ARG A 24 5.56 37.72 24.17
CA ARG A 24 4.44 38.66 24.02
C ARG A 24 3.57 38.20 22.84
N ARG A 25 2.25 38.13 23.05
CA ARG A 25 1.24 38.17 21.97
C ARG A 25 1.15 39.61 21.47
N ALA A 26 1.40 39.85 20.18
CA ALA A 26 0.96 41.06 19.50
C ALA A 26 0.83 40.82 17.99
N ALA A 27 -0.40 41.01 17.49
CA ALA A 27 -0.79 41.51 16.18
C ALA A 27 -0.32 40.77 14.90
N CYS A 28 -1.22 39.95 14.35
CA CYS A 28 -1.47 39.92 12.90
C CYS A 28 -2.96 39.66 12.65
N HIS A 29 -3.68 40.73 12.28
CA HIS A 29 -5.05 40.68 11.76
C HIS A 29 -5.06 39.96 10.40
N PRO A 30 -5.97 39.00 10.14
CA PRO A 30 -6.23 38.55 8.78
C PRO A 30 -7.03 39.63 8.04
N ARG A 31 -6.44 40.20 6.98
CA ARG A 31 -7.11 41.10 6.05
C ARG A 31 -8.30 40.37 5.40
N GLN A 32 -9.47 40.96 5.54
CA GLN A 32 -10.71 40.59 4.85
C GLN A 32 -10.50 40.59 3.32
N TRP A 33 -10.61 39.42 2.72
CA TRP A 33 -10.96 39.26 1.31
C TRP A 33 -12.30 38.54 1.23
N SER A 34 -13.39 39.27 1.47
CA SER A 34 -14.75 38.80 1.23
C SER A 34 -15.25 39.36 -0.10
N ARG A 35 -14.99 38.67 -1.22
CA ARG A 35 -15.89 38.74 -2.37
C ARG A 35 -17.01 37.73 -2.09
N LYS A 36 -18.16 38.25 -1.63
CA LYS A 36 -19.37 37.45 -1.44
C LYS A 36 -19.84 36.96 -2.82
N LEU A 37 -19.60 35.69 -3.12
CA LEU A 37 -20.47 34.95 -4.02
C LEU A 37 -21.87 34.91 -3.35
N PRO A 38 -22.98 35.12 -4.09
CA PRO A 38 -24.31 35.04 -3.49
C PRO A 38 -24.48 33.67 -2.83
N GLN A 39 -24.91 33.63 -1.56
CA GLN A 39 -25.14 32.37 -0.82
C GLN A 39 -26.07 31.40 -1.58
N VAL A 40 -26.93 31.93 -2.44
CA VAL A 40 -27.80 31.16 -3.35
C VAL A 40 -26.97 30.31 -4.31
N VAL A 41 -25.96 30.88 -4.97
CA VAL A 41 -25.07 30.16 -5.93
C VAL A 41 -24.25 29.07 -5.23
N LEU A 42 -23.74 29.35 -4.03
CA LEU A 42 -23.02 28.35 -3.22
C LEU A 42 -23.95 27.21 -2.79
N SER A 43 -25.20 27.53 -2.42
CA SER A 43 -26.19 26.52 -2.01
C SER A 43 -26.73 25.67 -3.17
N GLU A 44 -26.86 26.24 -4.38
CA GLU A 44 -27.22 25.51 -5.60
C GLU A 44 -26.06 24.61 -6.05
N MET A 45 -24.81 25.10 -5.97
CA MET A 45 -23.62 24.29 -6.24
C MET A 45 -23.47 23.15 -5.23
N GLU A 46 -23.66 23.38 -3.94
CA GLU A 46 -23.69 22.33 -2.92
C GLU A 46 -24.81 21.32 -3.16
N LYS A 47 -26.02 21.76 -3.54
CA LYS A 47 -27.14 20.85 -3.82
C LYS A 47 -26.92 19.97 -5.06
N ASN A 48 -26.35 20.51 -6.13
CA ASN A 48 -26.07 19.74 -7.36
C ASN A 48 -24.89 18.78 -7.18
N VAL A 49 -23.89 19.18 -6.39
CA VAL A 49 -22.78 18.30 -5.96
C VAL A 49 -23.33 17.19 -5.05
N ASN A 50 -24.22 17.49 -4.10
CA ASN A 50 -24.78 16.52 -3.17
C ASN A 50 -25.85 15.58 -3.76
N PHE A 51 -26.37 15.81 -4.98
CA PHE A 51 -27.32 14.90 -5.64
C PHE A 51 -26.63 13.87 -6.54
N VAL A 52 -25.53 14.25 -7.21
CA VAL A 52 -24.78 13.38 -8.13
C VAL A 52 -23.74 12.54 -7.41
N LEU A 53 -23.11 13.09 -6.37
CA LEU A 53 -22.08 12.41 -5.60
C LEU A 53 -22.54 11.11 -4.93
N PRO A 54 -23.72 11.00 -4.26
CA PRO A 54 -24.07 9.78 -3.53
C PRO A 54 -24.31 8.55 -4.43
N SER A 55 -24.79 8.76 -5.66
CA SER A 55 -24.96 7.67 -6.63
C SER A 55 -23.65 7.23 -7.28
N LEU A 56 -22.73 8.18 -7.52
CA LEU A 56 -21.39 7.89 -8.01
C LEU A 56 -20.55 7.22 -6.91
N GLU A 57 -20.63 7.71 -5.68
CA GLU A 57 -19.94 7.19 -4.50
C GLU A 57 -20.41 5.77 -4.19
N ARG A 58 -21.73 5.49 -4.23
CA ARG A 58 -22.26 4.11 -4.09
C ARG A 58 -21.78 3.18 -5.21
N TRP A 59 -21.79 3.63 -6.47
CA TRP A 59 -21.30 2.84 -7.60
C TRP A 59 -19.78 2.63 -7.53
N GLU A 60 -19.01 3.63 -7.08
CA GLU A 60 -17.57 3.53 -6.84
C GLU A 60 -17.24 2.56 -5.71
N THR A 61 -17.94 2.62 -4.58
CA THR A 61 -17.76 1.69 -3.45
C THR A 61 -18.10 0.25 -3.83
N GLU A 62 -19.22 0.03 -4.55
CA GLU A 62 -19.65 -1.31 -4.99
C GLU A 62 -18.73 -1.91 -6.08
N VAL A 63 -18.22 -1.08 -6.99
CA VAL A 63 -17.36 -1.53 -8.11
C VAL A 63 -15.87 -1.55 -7.74
N LYS A 64 -15.37 -0.69 -6.84
CA LYS A 64 -13.94 -0.56 -6.53
C LYS A 64 -13.50 -1.16 -5.18
N GLU A 65 -14.33 -1.15 -4.13
CA GLU A 65 -13.84 -1.37 -2.75
C GLU A 65 -14.08 -2.80 -2.20
N GLY A 66 -15.25 -3.40 -2.38
CA GLY A 66 -15.64 -4.60 -1.60
C GLY A 66 -15.20 -5.96 -2.15
N LYS A 67 -15.61 -6.32 -3.37
CA LYS A 67 -15.37 -7.67 -3.96
C LYS A 67 -14.17 -7.73 -4.91
N VAL A 68 -13.66 -6.57 -5.34
CA VAL A 68 -12.79 -6.45 -6.52
C VAL A 68 -11.31 -6.48 -6.19
N ARG A 69 -10.90 -5.94 -5.04
CA ARG A 69 -9.52 -6.08 -4.55
C ARG A 69 -9.19 -7.52 -4.18
N GLN A 70 -10.16 -8.28 -3.66
CA GLN A 70 -10.03 -9.72 -3.40
C GLN A 70 -9.80 -10.53 -4.68
N LEU A 71 -10.46 -10.18 -5.80
CA LEU A 71 -10.35 -10.89 -7.09
C LEU A 71 -9.03 -10.64 -7.86
N ARG A 72 -8.16 -9.74 -7.40
CA ARG A 72 -6.88 -9.38 -8.05
C ARG A 72 -5.64 -9.92 -7.37
N ARG A 73 -5.82 -10.68 -6.30
CA ARG A 73 -4.75 -11.42 -5.63
C ARG A 73 -4.31 -12.53 -6.59
N THR A 74 -3.30 -12.25 -7.41
CA THR A 74 -2.80 -13.20 -8.41
C THR A 74 -1.37 -13.54 -8.10
N GLU A 75 -1.15 -14.75 -7.59
CA GLU A 75 0.12 -15.43 -7.70
C GLU A 75 0.17 -16.17 -9.03
N TYR A 76 1.28 -16.07 -9.75
CA TYR A 76 1.42 -16.73 -11.04
C TYR A 76 2.04 -18.10 -10.85
N ASP A 77 1.29 -19.15 -11.20
CA ASP A 77 1.87 -20.46 -11.39
C ASP A 77 2.62 -20.56 -12.74
N GLU A 78 3.24 -21.71 -13.00
CA GLU A 78 3.96 -21.93 -14.26
C GLU A 78 3.03 -21.80 -15.49
N THR A 79 1.78 -22.22 -15.37
CA THR A 79 0.78 -22.16 -16.44
C THR A 79 0.34 -20.74 -16.72
N ASP A 80 0.20 -19.90 -15.69
CA ASP A 80 -0.08 -18.49 -15.79
C ASP A 80 1.08 -17.75 -16.44
N TRP A 81 2.32 -18.06 -16.08
CA TRP A 81 3.50 -17.53 -16.76
C TRP A 81 3.56 -17.92 -18.24
N ARG A 82 3.22 -19.16 -18.58
CA ARG A 82 3.12 -19.61 -19.99
C ARG A 82 2.01 -18.84 -20.71
N ARG A 83 0.82 -18.71 -20.11
CA ARG A 83 -0.30 -17.95 -20.65
C ARG A 83 0.05 -16.48 -20.83
N HIS A 84 0.77 -15.89 -19.88
CA HIS A 84 1.22 -14.51 -19.92
C HIS A 84 2.26 -14.28 -21.03
N ARG A 85 3.21 -15.19 -21.26
CA ARG A 85 4.21 -15.06 -22.33
C ARG A 85 3.63 -15.26 -23.74
N SER A 86 2.49 -15.93 -23.88
CA SER A 86 1.89 -16.20 -25.20
C SER A 86 1.51 -14.94 -25.98
N ILE A 87 1.73 -14.96 -27.30
CA ILE A 87 1.38 -13.84 -28.21
C ILE A 87 -0.13 -13.58 -28.24
N GLY A 88 -0.95 -14.64 -28.10
CA GLY A 88 -2.41 -14.53 -28.00
C GLY A 88 -2.90 -13.69 -26.82
N ARG A 89 -2.00 -13.29 -25.90
CA ARG A 89 -2.29 -12.35 -24.81
C ARG A 89 -2.88 -11.04 -25.31
N TYR A 90 -2.35 -10.46 -26.40
CA TYR A 90 -2.84 -9.18 -26.91
C TYR A 90 -4.31 -9.25 -27.32
N GLY A 91 -4.69 -10.29 -28.07
CA GLY A 91 -6.09 -10.52 -28.47
C GLY A 91 -7.01 -10.73 -27.27
N ARG A 92 -6.59 -11.56 -26.30
CA ARG A 92 -7.38 -11.77 -25.07
C ARG A 92 -7.58 -10.48 -24.27
N HIS A 93 -6.55 -9.66 -24.15
CA HIS A 93 -6.67 -8.39 -23.41
C HIS A 93 -7.58 -7.40 -24.13
N VAL A 94 -7.50 -7.29 -25.46
CA VAL A 94 -8.40 -6.44 -26.25
C VAL A 94 -9.85 -6.91 -26.10
N LEU A 95 -10.10 -8.21 -26.23
CA LEU A 95 -11.45 -8.79 -26.05
C LEU A 95 -11.97 -8.64 -24.61
N ALA A 96 -11.08 -8.57 -23.62
CA ALA A 96 -11.43 -8.39 -22.23
C ALA A 96 -11.66 -6.92 -21.81
N ILE A 97 -11.37 -5.92 -22.68
CA ILE A 97 -11.57 -4.48 -22.37
C ILE A 97 -12.98 -4.19 -21.81
N PRO A 98 -14.10 -4.67 -22.41
CA PRO A 98 -15.45 -4.37 -21.90
C PRO A 98 -15.75 -4.98 -20.53
N SER A 99 -15.02 -6.05 -20.18
CA SER A 99 -15.09 -6.71 -18.88
C SER A 99 -14.18 -6.08 -17.83
N SER A 100 -13.23 -5.23 -18.25
CA SER A 100 -12.29 -4.58 -17.34
C SER A 100 -13.02 -3.60 -16.43
N MET A 101 -12.81 -3.75 -15.13
CA MET A 101 -13.42 -2.87 -14.14
C MET A 101 -12.74 -1.51 -14.07
N VAL A 102 -11.45 -1.41 -14.44
CA VAL A 102 -10.78 -0.11 -14.65
C VAL A 102 -11.52 0.65 -15.75
N VAL A 103 -11.87 -0.05 -16.83
CA VAL A 103 -12.59 0.54 -17.96
C VAL A 103 -13.96 1.02 -17.52
N ARG A 104 -14.72 0.15 -16.83
CA ARG A 104 -16.04 0.49 -16.30
C ARG A 104 -15.98 1.67 -15.35
N GLY A 105 -15.03 1.67 -14.41
CA GLY A 105 -14.78 2.72 -13.42
C GLY A 105 -14.51 4.11 -14.03
N LEU A 106 -13.97 4.16 -15.25
CA LEU A 106 -13.63 5.39 -15.96
C LEU A 106 -14.72 5.86 -16.95
N LEU A 107 -15.80 5.08 -17.14
CA LEU A 107 -16.87 5.45 -18.06
C LEU A 107 -17.52 6.79 -17.70
N GLY A 108 -17.67 7.12 -16.41
CA GLY A 108 -18.22 8.39 -15.96
C GLY A 108 -17.41 9.61 -16.44
N PRO A 109 -16.13 9.74 -16.04
CA PRO A 109 -15.25 10.80 -16.52
C PRO A 109 -15.10 10.85 -18.05
N CYS A 110 -15.04 9.69 -18.72
CA CYS A 110 -14.95 9.65 -20.17
C CYS A 110 -16.23 10.15 -20.84
N ALA A 111 -17.41 9.73 -20.36
CA ALA A 111 -18.70 10.21 -20.86
C ALA A 111 -18.87 11.72 -20.62
N PHE A 112 -18.37 12.24 -19.50
CA PHE A 112 -18.33 13.67 -19.25
C PHE A 112 -17.52 14.41 -20.33
N ASN A 113 -16.27 14.00 -20.59
CA ASN A 113 -15.44 14.62 -21.64
C ASN A 113 -16.03 14.47 -23.04
N MET A 114 -16.69 13.33 -23.35
CA MET A 114 -17.43 13.15 -24.59
C MET A 114 -18.60 14.14 -24.71
N GLY A 115 -19.37 14.34 -23.63
CA GLY A 115 -20.48 15.30 -23.60
C GLY A 115 -20.00 16.73 -23.81
N VAL A 116 -18.92 17.14 -23.13
CA VAL A 116 -18.29 18.45 -23.34
C VAL A 116 -17.79 18.60 -24.77
N THR A 117 -17.22 17.54 -25.35
CA THR A 117 -16.76 17.54 -26.75
C THR A 117 -17.93 17.67 -27.73
N ALA A 118 -19.06 17.00 -27.48
CA ALA A 118 -20.25 17.15 -28.31
C ALA A 118 -20.79 18.58 -28.28
N ILE A 119 -20.79 19.22 -27.10
CA ILE A 119 -21.16 20.64 -26.95
C ILE A 119 -20.18 21.52 -27.72
N ALA A 120 -18.87 21.29 -27.57
CA ALA A 120 -17.83 22.04 -28.30
C ALA A 120 -17.98 21.92 -29.82
N CYS A 121 -18.33 20.74 -30.35
CA CYS A 121 -18.62 20.54 -31.77
C CYS A 121 -19.84 21.36 -32.23
N SER A 122 -20.89 21.43 -31.41
CA SER A 122 -22.09 22.23 -31.73
C SER A 122 -21.85 23.74 -31.66
N MET A 123 -20.86 24.17 -30.88
CA MET A 123 -20.51 25.58 -30.64
C MET A 123 -19.24 26.02 -31.38
N SER A 124 -18.81 25.28 -32.41
CA SER A 124 -17.53 25.53 -33.10
C SER A 124 -17.38 26.98 -33.56
N GLN A 125 -18.44 27.58 -34.12
CA GLN A 125 -18.45 28.99 -34.57
C GLN A 125 -18.18 29.99 -33.44
N VAL A 126 -18.62 29.69 -32.21
CA VAL A 126 -18.38 30.54 -31.03
C VAL A 126 -16.99 30.29 -30.46
N ALA A 127 -16.49 29.06 -30.52
CA ALA A 127 -15.13 28.72 -30.08
C ALA A 127 -14.07 29.46 -30.91
N ASP A 128 -14.30 29.62 -32.21
CA ASP A 128 -13.43 30.39 -33.11
C ASP A 128 -13.40 31.87 -32.75
N SER A 129 -14.53 32.43 -32.31
CA SER A 129 -14.58 33.84 -31.86
C SER A 129 -13.78 34.11 -30.58
N LEU A 130 -13.48 33.07 -29.80
CA LEU A 130 -12.74 33.14 -28.54
C LEU A 130 -11.28 32.63 -28.68
N ASP A 131 -10.83 32.30 -29.90
CA ASP A 131 -9.50 31.72 -30.19
C ASP A 131 -9.19 30.44 -29.37
N LEU A 132 -10.25 29.68 -29.01
CA LEU A 132 -10.14 28.44 -28.23
C LEU A 132 -9.72 27.23 -29.09
N SER A 133 -9.63 27.40 -30.41
CA SER A 133 -9.18 26.37 -31.35
C SER A 133 -7.64 26.24 -31.41
N ASN A 134 -6.89 27.12 -30.74
CA ASN A 134 -5.44 27.07 -30.69
C ASN A 134 -4.92 25.83 -29.92
N SER A 135 -4.21 24.94 -30.63
CA SER A 135 -3.66 23.69 -30.06
C SER A 135 -2.33 23.89 -29.31
N LEU A 136 -1.65 25.03 -29.48
CA LEU A 136 -0.31 25.28 -28.94
C LEU A 136 -0.20 25.05 -27.42
N PRO A 137 -1.15 25.47 -26.56
CA PRO A 137 -1.08 25.18 -25.13
C PRO A 137 -1.07 23.68 -24.83
N PHE A 138 -1.81 22.87 -25.58
CA PHE A 138 -1.87 21.42 -25.40
C PHE A 138 -0.61 20.73 -25.90
N GLU A 139 -0.05 21.18 -27.01
CA GLU A 139 1.23 20.67 -27.54
C GLU A 139 2.38 20.90 -26.53
N LEU A 140 2.45 22.09 -25.94
CA LEU A 140 3.48 22.44 -24.94
C LEU A 140 3.29 21.70 -23.61
N THR A 141 2.06 21.38 -23.24
CA THR A 141 1.74 20.78 -21.93
C THR A 141 1.55 19.26 -21.96
N ALA A 142 1.40 18.64 -23.12
CA ALA A 142 1.24 17.20 -23.27
C ALA A 142 2.43 16.40 -22.70
N ALA A 143 3.66 16.81 -23.02
CA ALA A 143 4.86 16.14 -22.53
C ALA A 143 5.02 16.27 -21.01
N PRO A 144 4.88 17.46 -20.38
CA PRO A 144 4.81 17.59 -18.93
C PRO A 144 3.71 16.74 -18.28
N LEU A 145 2.50 16.70 -18.86
CA LEU A 145 1.40 15.88 -18.35
C LEU A 145 1.77 14.39 -18.37
N GLY A 146 2.28 13.88 -19.50
CA GLY A 146 2.75 12.50 -19.61
C GLY A 146 3.83 12.17 -18.58
N LEU A 147 4.80 13.07 -18.38
CA LEU A 147 5.85 12.90 -17.40
C LEU A 147 5.32 12.87 -15.96
N MET A 148 4.35 13.73 -15.62
CA MET A 148 3.70 13.71 -14.31
C MET A 148 2.97 12.39 -14.05
N LEU A 149 2.29 11.83 -15.06
CA LEU A 149 1.63 10.53 -14.96
C LEU A 149 2.65 9.40 -14.73
N VAL A 150 3.76 9.39 -15.49
CA VAL A 150 4.83 8.40 -15.34
C VAL A 150 5.50 8.48 -13.97
N PHE A 151 5.83 9.67 -13.48
CA PHE A 151 6.43 9.81 -12.15
C PHE A 151 5.49 9.38 -11.04
N ARG A 152 4.18 9.59 -11.22
CA ARG A 152 3.17 9.11 -10.28
C ARG A 152 3.08 7.59 -10.25
N THR A 153 2.96 6.96 -11.42
CA THR A 153 2.87 5.50 -11.50
C THR A 153 4.16 4.85 -10.99
N ASN A 154 5.32 5.43 -11.28
CA ASN A 154 6.60 4.94 -10.77
C ASN A 154 6.71 5.08 -9.23
N SER A 155 6.22 6.18 -8.66
CA SER A 155 6.17 6.36 -7.19
C SER A 155 5.26 5.34 -6.53
N SER A 156 4.14 5.02 -7.17
CA SER A 156 3.19 4.01 -6.71
C SER A 156 3.80 2.60 -6.81
N TYR A 157 4.47 2.29 -7.92
CA TYR A 157 5.20 1.04 -8.11
C TYR A 157 6.30 0.84 -7.07
N ALA A 158 7.05 1.90 -6.71
CA ALA A 158 8.05 1.82 -5.64
C ALA A 158 7.44 1.46 -4.28
N ARG A 159 6.20 1.87 -3.99
CA ARG A 159 5.46 1.43 -2.78
C ARG A 159 5.11 -0.05 -2.86
N TRP A 160 4.68 -0.53 -4.04
CA TRP A 160 4.38 -1.94 -4.26
C TRP A 160 5.59 -2.84 -4.03
N VAL A 161 6.76 -2.49 -4.58
CA VAL A 161 8.00 -3.22 -4.33
C VAL A 161 8.33 -3.26 -2.83
N ARG A 162 8.26 -2.12 -2.13
CA ARG A 162 8.52 -2.06 -0.69
C ARG A 162 7.54 -2.91 0.13
N ALA A 163 6.28 -2.99 -0.27
CA ALA A 163 5.29 -3.84 0.40
C ALA A 163 5.62 -5.32 0.21
N HIS A 164 5.96 -5.71 -1.02
CA HIS A 164 6.38 -7.07 -1.34
C HIS A 164 7.65 -7.46 -0.57
N ASP A 165 8.67 -6.59 -0.54
CA ASP A 165 9.92 -6.82 0.20
C ASP A 165 9.68 -6.94 1.71
N ALA A 166 8.82 -6.08 2.28
CA ALA A 166 8.47 -6.15 3.70
C ALA A 166 7.78 -7.48 4.04
N TRP A 167 6.92 -7.99 3.15
CA TRP A 167 6.27 -9.28 3.34
C TRP A 167 7.22 -10.46 3.12
N GLY A 168 8.15 -10.33 2.18
CA GLY A 168 9.27 -11.27 2.03
C GLY A 168 10.12 -11.37 3.29
N GLU A 169 10.39 -10.24 3.97
CA GLU A 169 11.11 -10.21 5.24
C GLU A 169 10.30 -10.87 6.37
N VAL A 170 8.97 -10.69 6.42
CA VAL A 170 8.10 -11.41 7.37
C VAL A 170 8.20 -12.91 7.19
N ARG A 171 8.14 -13.40 5.94
CA ARG A 171 8.33 -14.83 5.64
C ARG A 171 9.73 -15.28 6.06
N ALA A 172 10.78 -14.57 5.64
CA ALA A 172 12.17 -14.95 5.91
C ALA A 172 12.45 -15.08 7.42
N ARG A 173 12.00 -14.11 8.24
CA ARG A 173 12.20 -14.16 9.70
C ARG A 173 11.35 -15.21 10.38
N THR A 174 10.16 -15.48 9.85
CA THR A 174 9.33 -16.58 10.33
C THR A 174 10.01 -17.93 10.14
N LEU A 175 10.61 -18.17 8.96
CA LEU A 175 11.34 -19.39 8.67
C LEU A 175 12.65 -19.50 9.46
N GLU A 176 13.36 -18.39 9.64
CA GLU A 176 14.56 -18.37 10.50
C GLU A 176 14.21 -18.80 11.94
N LEU A 177 13.15 -18.23 12.53
CA LEU A 177 12.67 -18.61 13.85
C LEU A 177 12.19 -20.07 13.92
N ALA A 178 11.50 -20.54 12.89
CA ALA A 178 11.06 -21.93 12.78
C ALA A 178 12.23 -22.91 12.69
N SER A 179 13.31 -22.54 12.01
CA SER A 179 14.52 -23.36 11.89
C SER A 179 15.30 -23.46 13.21
N LEU A 180 15.28 -22.40 14.02
CA LEU A 180 15.97 -22.35 15.32
C LEU A 180 15.22 -23.08 16.45
N GLN A 181 13.98 -23.50 16.23
CA GLN A 181 13.08 -23.99 17.28
C GLN A 181 13.65 -25.12 18.15
N PHE A 182 14.57 -25.95 17.63
CA PHE A 182 15.14 -27.11 18.34
C PHE A 182 16.18 -26.73 19.40
N THR A 183 16.65 -25.50 19.37
CA THR A 183 17.44 -24.96 20.48
C THR A 183 16.61 -24.80 21.77
N ILE A 184 15.27 -24.76 21.64
CA ILE A 184 14.33 -24.75 22.76
C ILE A 184 14.06 -26.21 23.17
N SER A 185 14.60 -26.61 24.30
CA SER A 185 14.44 -27.96 24.86
C SER A 185 13.01 -28.26 25.29
N GLU A 186 12.26 -27.24 25.72
CA GLU A 186 10.91 -27.41 26.25
C GLU A 186 9.87 -27.57 25.12
N PRO A 187 9.24 -28.75 24.96
CA PRO A 187 8.36 -29.03 23.81
C PRO A 187 7.12 -28.13 23.80
N ASN A 188 6.62 -27.73 24.98
CA ASN A 188 5.48 -26.83 25.11
C ASN A 188 5.77 -25.43 24.58
N LEU A 189 6.94 -24.87 24.93
CA LEU A 189 7.38 -23.55 24.49
C LEU A 189 7.69 -23.55 23.00
N ARG A 190 8.38 -24.60 22.52
CA ARG A 190 8.64 -24.80 21.09
C ARG A 190 7.34 -24.83 20.28
N ALA A 191 6.37 -25.66 20.68
CA ALA A 191 5.09 -25.74 19.99
C ALA A 191 4.31 -24.41 20.03
N GLN A 192 4.40 -23.68 21.15
CA GLN A 192 3.79 -22.35 21.26
C GLN A 192 4.42 -21.34 20.30
N LEU A 193 5.74 -21.28 20.21
CA LEU A 193 6.44 -20.43 19.23
C LEU A 193 5.93 -20.71 17.81
N MET A 194 5.89 -21.98 17.40
CA MET A 194 5.48 -22.39 16.04
C MET A 194 4.03 -22.02 15.69
N ARG A 195 3.11 -22.08 16.66
CA ARG A 195 1.72 -21.61 16.47
C ARG A 195 1.67 -20.09 16.29
N TYR A 196 2.40 -19.35 17.13
CA TYR A 196 2.39 -17.89 17.11
C TYR A 196 3.13 -17.27 15.92
N LEU A 197 4.08 -17.98 15.31
CA LEU A 197 4.73 -17.58 14.05
C LEU A 197 3.71 -17.40 12.92
N VAL A 198 2.86 -18.42 12.69
CA VAL A 198 1.81 -18.36 11.67
C VAL A 198 0.69 -17.40 12.10
N ALA A 199 0.32 -17.41 13.39
CA ALA A 199 -0.71 -16.50 13.89
C ALA A 199 -0.33 -15.01 13.75
N HIS A 200 0.96 -14.67 13.86
CA HIS A 200 1.46 -13.32 13.62
C HIS A 200 1.14 -12.84 12.20
N ALA A 201 1.36 -13.70 11.20
CA ALA A 201 1.12 -13.35 9.81
C ALA A 201 -0.37 -13.10 9.52
N TYR A 202 -1.27 -13.94 10.04
CA TYR A 202 -2.71 -13.71 9.96
C TYR A 202 -3.15 -12.46 10.73
N ALA A 203 -2.63 -12.25 11.95
CA ALA A 203 -2.93 -11.06 12.75
C ALA A 203 -2.53 -9.77 12.02
N LEU A 204 -1.43 -9.83 11.26
CA LEU A 204 -0.90 -8.69 10.51
C LEU A 204 -1.63 -8.49 9.18
N LYS A 205 -2.00 -9.55 8.46
CA LYS A 205 -2.93 -9.48 7.31
C LYS A 205 -4.23 -8.79 7.70
N ALA A 206 -4.85 -9.18 8.81
CA ALA A 206 -6.11 -8.63 9.30
C ALA A 206 -6.05 -7.12 9.64
N ARG A 207 -4.86 -6.50 9.69
CA ARG A 207 -4.73 -5.04 9.80
C ARG A 207 -4.91 -4.30 8.48
N PHE A 208 -4.64 -4.96 7.36
CA PHE A 208 -4.56 -4.32 6.04
C PHE A 208 -5.68 -4.76 5.11
N GLN A 209 -6.23 -5.95 5.34
CA GLN A 209 -7.32 -6.49 4.54
C GLN A 209 -8.56 -6.60 5.40
N VAL A 210 -9.71 -6.26 4.81
CA VAL A 210 -11.02 -6.40 5.45
C VAL A 210 -11.39 -7.87 5.43
N ASP A 211 -10.91 -8.60 6.44
CA ASP A 211 -11.42 -9.93 6.77
C ASP A 211 -12.57 -9.74 7.77
N THR A 212 -13.66 -10.49 7.60
CA THR A 212 -14.69 -10.57 8.64
C THR A 212 -14.09 -11.20 9.90
N ALA A 213 -14.62 -10.84 11.08
CA ALA A 213 -14.17 -11.45 12.33
C ALA A 213 -14.24 -12.99 12.30
N LEU A 214 -15.25 -13.52 11.59
CA LEU A 214 -15.46 -14.96 11.37
C LEU A 214 -14.36 -15.59 10.51
N GLU A 215 -13.96 -14.94 9.40
CA GLU A 215 -12.86 -15.43 8.55
C GLU A 215 -11.53 -15.42 9.29
N PHE A 216 -11.26 -14.35 10.06
CA PHE A 216 -10.06 -14.27 10.88
C PHE A 216 -10.00 -15.39 11.92
N GLU A 217 -11.11 -15.64 12.61
CA GLU A 217 -11.21 -16.72 13.60
C GLU A 217 -11.04 -18.09 12.94
N ALA A 218 -11.76 -18.36 11.84
CA ALA A 218 -11.70 -19.63 11.12
C ALA A 218 -10.28 -20.00 10.67
N ASN A 219 -9.49 -19.03 10.24
CA ASN A 219 -8.09 -19.24 9.82
C ASN A 219 -7.16 -19.63 10.99
N LEU A 220 -7.54 -19.32 12.23
CA LEU A 220 -6.71 -19.52 13.42
C LEU A 220 -7.19 -20.65 14.33
N VAL A 221 -8.45 -21.06 14.26
CA VAL A 221 -9.03 -22.12 15.11
C VAL A 221 -8.29 -23.46 14.95
N SER A 222 -7.80 -23.78 13.75
CA SER A 222 -7.03 -25.00 13.51
C SER A 222 -5.58 -24.90 14.00
N ARG A 223 -5.07 -23.68 14.22
CA ARG A 223 -3.66 -23.43 14.51
C ARG A 223 -3.40 -23.11 15.97
N LEU A 224 -4.21 -22.25 16.60
CA LEU A 224 -4.07 -21.83 18.00
C LEU A 224 -4.91 -22.69 18.93
N ARG A 225 -4.50 -22.79 20.20
CA ARG A 225 -5.37 -23.34 21.25
C ARG A 225 -6.51 -22.37 21.56
N ALA A 226 -7.61 -22.86 22.14
CA ALA A 226 -8.79 -22.04 22.43
C ALA A 226 -8.50 -20.87 23.39
N ASP A 227 -7.62 -21.07 24.37
CA ASP A 227 -7.14 -20.04 25.30
C ASP A 227 -6.27 -19.00 24.61
N GLU A 228 -5.34 -19.43 23.75
CA GLU A 228 -4.47 -18.56 22.96
C GLU A 228 -5.27 -17.70 21.97
N LEU A 229 -6.26 -18.31 21.30
CA LEU A 229 -7.14 -17.63 20.36
C LEU A 229 -7.96 -16.54 21.06
N LYS A 230 -8.56 -16.86 22.23
CA LYS A 230 -9.33 -15.89 23.02
C LYS A 230 -8.48 -14.68 23.40
N LEU A 231 -7.26 -14.91 23.92
CA LEU A 231 -6.34 -13.83 24.26
C LEU A 231 -5.99 -12.95 23.05
N LEU A 232 -5.78 -13.56 21.88
CA LEU A 232 -5.49 -12.83 20.65
C LEU A 232 -6.69 -12.01 20.14
N LEU A 233 -7.91 -12.54 20.27
CA LEU A 233 -9.12 -11.83 19.86
C LEU A 233 -9.40 -10.60 20.72
N GLU A 234 -9.14 -10.70 22.04
CA GLU A 234 -9.27 -9.62 23.02
C GLU A 234 -8.19 -8.53 22.89
N ALA A 235 -7.07 -8.83 22.23
CA ALA A 235 -5.97 -7.88 22.09
C ALA A 235 -6.30 -6.70 21.14
N THR A 236 -6.07 -5.47 21.62
CA THR A 236 -6.23 -4.24 20.80
C THR A 236 -5.26 -4.20 19.62
N ASN A 237 -4.01 -4.65 19.84
CA ASN A 237 -2.98 -4.73 18.80
C ASN A 237 -2.53 -6.18 18.64
N ARG A 238 -3.26 -6.93 17.81
CA ARG A 238 -3.04 -8.37 17.58
C ARG A 238 -1.62 -8.70 17.09
N PRO A 239 -1.05 -8.01 16.09
CA PRO A 239 0.35 -8.27 15.68
C PRO A 239 1.35 -8.03 16.80
N ALA A 240 1.22 -6.91 17.53
CA ALA A 240 2.13 -6.64 18.65
C ALA A 240 1.99 -7.67 19.78
N HIS A 241 0.76 -8.12 20.06
CA HIS A 241 0.51 -9.18 21.04
C HIS A 241 1.22 -10.48 20.67
N THR A 242 1.12 -10.92 19.40
CA THR A 242 1.84 -12.13 18.95
C THR A 242 3.37 -12.00 19.11
N LEU A 243 3.96 -10.83 18.81
CA LEU A 243 5.40 -10.55 19.02
C LEU A 243 5.78 -10.60 20.50
N GLN A 244 4.92 -10.09 21.38
CA GLN A 244 5.13 -10.15 22.82
C GLN A 244 5.08 -11.58 23.34
N VAL A 245 4.14 -12.39 22.88
CA VAL A 245 4.08 -13.82 23.24
C VAL A 245 5.32 -14.56 22.77
N MET A 246 5.73 -14.39 21.51
CA MET A 246 6.96 -14.99 20.99
C MET A 246 8.20 -14.60 21.82
N SER A 247 8.30 -13.33 22.19
CA SER A 247 9.38 -12.85 23.05
C SER A 247 9.33 -13.49 24.44
N SER A 248 8.14 -13.64 25.03
CA SER A 248 7.94 -14.30 26.33
C SER A 248 8.36 -15.77 26.29
N VAL A 249 7.99 -16.49 25.23
CA VAL A 249 8.39 -17.89 25.01
C VAL A 249 9.91 -18.04 25.03
N VAL A 250 10.61 -17.16 24.30
CA VAL A 250 12.08 -17.14 24.23
C VAL A 250 12.75 -16.78 25.57
N GLN A 251 12.11 -15.95 26.39
CA GLN A 251 12.61 -15.61 27.73
C GLN A 251 12.48 -16.76 28.73
N HIS A 252 11.40 -17.54 28.63
CA HIS A 252 11.15 -18.68 29.52
C HIS A 252 11.86 -19.97 29.09
N ALA A 253 12.36 -20.03 27.85
CA ALA A 253 13.12 -21.16 27.34
C ALA A 253 14.54 -21.20 27.93
N SER A 254 15.03 -22.41 28.18
CA SER A 254 16.39 -22.67 28.68
C SER A 254 17.44 -22.50 27.58
N LEU A 255 17.69 -21.24 27.19
CA LEU A 255 18.61 -20.85 26.11
C LEU A 255 19.90 -20.20 26.64
N SER A 256 21.01 -20.42 25.94
CA SER A 256 22.23 -19.63 26.16
C SER A 256 21.99 -18.15 25.82
N PRO A 257 22.70 -17.21 26.47
CA PRO A 257 22.53 -15.77 26.18
C PRO A 257 22.72 -15.41 24.70
N ALA A 258 23.65 -16.09 24.02
CA ALA A 258 23.93 -15.87 22.60
C ALA A 258 22.74 -16.30 21.71
N VAL A 259 22.19 -17.50 21.95
CA VAL A 259 21.04 -18.00 21.19
C VAL A 259 19.79 -17.18 21.47
N ARG A 260 19.55 -16.82 22.75
CA ARG A 260 18.46 -15.93 23.12
C ARG A 260 18.53 -14.59 22.38
N GLY A 261 19.74 -14.02 22.27
CA GLY A 261 19.98 -12.80 21.50
C GLY A 261 19.61 -12.94 20.02
N GLN A 262 19.89 -14.09 19.40
CA GLN A 262 19.52 -14.37 18.00
C GLN A 262 18.00 -14.40 17.82
N PHE A 263 17.27 -15.11 18.69
CA PHE A 263 15.79 -15.13 18.65
C PHE A 263 15.19 -13.73 18.79
N LEU A 264 15.60 -12.99 19.82
CA LEU A 264 15.06 -11.65 20.07
C LEU A 264 15.43 -10.68 18.95
N GLY A 265 16.62 -10.82 18.36
CA GLY A 265 17.02 -10.07 17.16
C GLY A 265 16.12 -10.37 15.96
N CYS A 266 15.79 -11.65 15.71
CA CYS A 266 14.88 -12.05 14.65
C CYS A 266 13.45 -11.54 14.87
N ILE A 267 12.94 -11.63 16.11
CA ILE A 267 11.64 -11.07 16.49
C ILE A 267 11.64 -9.54 16.30
N GLY A 268 12.74 -8.85 16.62
CA GLY A 268 12.88 -7.41 16.37
C GLY A 268 12.85 -7.05 14.88
N LYS A 269 13.46 -7.87 14.01
CA LYS A 269 13.36 -7.71 12.54
C LYS A 269 11.94 -7.98 12.04
N LEU A 270 11.27 -9.02 12.55
CA LEU A 270 9.88 -9.32 12.24
C LEU A 270 8.96 -8.14 12.62
N ALA A 271 9.17 -7.54 13.80
CA ALA A 271 8.47 -6.34 14.23
C ALA A 271 8.74 -5.13 13.31
N SER A 272 9.98 -4.97 12.85
CA SER A 272 10.35 -3.90 11.92
C SER A 272 9.68 -4.06 10.55
N ALA A 273 9.57 -5.29 10.04
CA ALA A 273 8.86 -5.60 8.81
C ALA A 273 7.34 -5.35 8.95
N ALA A 274 6.75 -5.70 10.09
CA ALA A 274 5.36 -5.37 10.39
C ALA A 274 5.11 -3.86 10.44
N GLN A 275 6.02 -3.10 11.06
CA GLN A 275 5.94 -1.64 11.10
C GLN A 275 6.10 -1.02 9.70
N ALA A 276 6.95 -1.57 8.84
CA ALA A 276 7.08 -1.13 7.45
C ALA A 276 5.76 -1.28 6.69
N CYS A 277 5.04 -2.39 6.89
CA CYS A 277 3.71 -2.60 6.32
C CYS A 277 2.69 -1.57 6.86
N GLU A 278 2.69 -1.30 8.16
CA GLU A 278 1.83 -0.27 8.74
C GLU A 278 2.11 1.14 8.20
N HIS A 279 3.39 1.47 8.00
CA HIS A 279 3.78 2.75 7.41
C HIS A 279 3.28 2.86 5.96
N LEU A 280 3.41 1.80 5.17
CA LEU A 280 2.90 1.75 3.80
C LEU A 280 1.38 1.86 3.72
N SER A 281 0.65 1.31 4.68
CA SER A 281 -0.82 1.42 4.73
C SER A 281 -1.28 2.81 5.17
N LYS A 282 -0.64 3.40 6.19
CA LYS A 282 -1.11 4.65 6.82
C LYS A 282 -0.72 5.92 6.06
N TYR A 283 0.43 5.93 5.39
CA TYR A 283 1.01 7.15 4.83
C TYR A 283 1.06 7.07 3.30
N PRO A 284 0.08 7.69 2.59
CA PRO A 284 0.01 7.69 1.13
C PRO A 284 1.08 8.61 0.51
N ILE A 285 1.13 8.65 -0.83
CA ILE A 285 1.91 9.65 -1.56
C ILE A 285 1.37 11.05 -1.17
N PRO A 286 2.21 12.10 -1.07
CA PRO A 286 1.75 13.43 -0.68
C PRO A 286 0.50 13.88 -1.45
N LEU A 287 -0.57 14.19 -0.70
CA LEU A 287 -1.88 14.49 -1.29
C LEU A 287 -1.87 15.69 -2.25
N SER A 288 -0.95 16.64 -2.06
CA SER A 288 -0.76 17.76 -2.97
C SER A 288 -0.39 17.28 -4.38
N TYR A 289 0.45 16.26 -4.48
CA TYR A 289 0.88 15.68 -5.76
C TYR A 289 -0.29 14.98 -6.45
N THR A 290 -0.96 14.06 -5.75
CA THR A 290 -2.14 13.34 -6.27
C THR A 290 -3.28 14.29 -6.70
N ARG A 291 -3.56 15.32 -5.91
CA ARG A 291 -4.59 16.32 -6.25
C ARG A 291 -4.18 17.22 -7.41
N HIS A 292 -2.90 17.60 -7.50
CA HIS A 292 -2.44 18.44 -8.60
C HIS A 292 -2.48 17.67 -9.93
N THR A 293 -1.99 16.43 -9.95
CA THR A 293 -2.01 15.57 -11.14
C THR A 293 -3.44 15.31 -11.63
N SER A 294 -4.35 14.90 -10.75
CA SER A 294 -5.77 14.64 -11.11
C SER A 294 -6.47 15.89 -11.66
N ARG A 295 -6.32 17.04 -10.99
CA ARG A 295 -6.92 18.30 -11.43
C ARG A 295 -6.36 18.76 -12.77
N PHE A 296 -5.05 18.69 -12.94
CA PHE A 296 -4.40 19.08 -14.18
C PHE A 296 -4.85 18.16 -15.32
N LEU A 297 -4.89 16.85 -15.10
CA LEU A 297 -5.36 15.88 -16.09
C LEU A 297 -6.83 16.10 -16.49
N MET A 298 -7.72 16.31 -15.50
CA MET A 298 -9.13 16.60 -15.76
C MET A 298 -9.30 17.88 -16.58
N LEU A 299 -8.71 18.99 -16.14
CA LEU A 299 -8.78 20.25 -16.87
C LEU A 299 -8.20 20.12 -18.28
N TRP A 300 -7.03 19.50 -18.41
CA TRP A 300 -6.37 19.32 -19.70
C TRP A 300 -7.23 18.51 -20.68
N THR A 301 -7.81 17.39 -20.25
CA THR A 301 -8.69 16.57 -21.10
C THR A 301 -10.01 17.25 -21.43
N THR A 302 -10.60 17.99 -20.48
CA THR A 302 -11.82 18.76 -20.71
C THR A 302 -11.59 19.89 -21.72
N PHE A 303 -10.52 20.68 -21.59
CA PHE A 303 -10.25 21.79 -22.52
C PHE A 303 -9.68 21.32 -23.88
N LEU A 304 -9.08 20.13 -23.95
CA LEU A 304 -8.62 19.55 -25.22
C LEU A 304 -9.76 19.39 -26.24
N CYS A 305 -11.01 19.34 -25.78
CA CYS A 305 -12.17 19.19 -26.66
C CYS A 305 -12.30 20.30 -27.71
N PHE A 306 -11.86 21.53 -27.43
CA PHE A 306 -12.03 22.68 -28.33
C PHE A 306 -11.18 22.58 -29.60
N PRO A 307 -9.83 22.45 -29.52
CA PRO A 307 -9.02 22.26 -30.72
C PRO A 307 -9.36 20.95 -31.44
N LEU A 308 -9.74 19.90 -30.69
CA LEU A 308 -10.12 18.62 -31.27
C LEU A 308 -11.44 18.71 -32.06
N ALA A 309 -12.44 19.41 -31.52
CA ALA A 309 -13.73 19.64 -32.20
C ALA A 309 -13.57 20.49 -33.47
N HIS A 310 -12.66 21.47 -33.49
CA HIS A 310 -12.38 22.27 -34.67
C HIS A 310 -11.73 21.44 -35.79
N GLN A 311 -10.81 20.53 -35.44
CA GLN A 311 -10.06 19.73 -36.44
C GLN A 311 -10.82 18.49 -36.93
N LEU A 312 -11.59 17.85 -36.06
CA LEU A 312 -12.21 16.54 -36.32
C LEU A 312 -13.75 16.59 -36.37
N GLU A 313 -14.35 17.75 -36.11
CA GLU A 313 -15.81 17.91 -36.01
C GLU A 313 -16.42 16.82 -35.10
N TYR A 314 -17.53 16.20 -35.49
CA TYR A 314 -18.19 15.15 -34.71
C TYR A 314 -17.35 13.88 -34.53
N THR A 315 -16.30 13.66 -35.33
CA THR A 315 -15.36 12.55 -35.10
C THR A 315 -14.46 12.78 -33.89
N ALA A 316 -14.42 14.01 -33.34
CA ALA A 316 -13.77 14.33 -32.08
C ALA A 316 -14.38 13.59 -30.88
N ILE A 317 -15.67 13.26 -30.91
CA ILE A 317 -16.38 12.60 -29.80
C ILE A 317 -15.79 11.21 -29.50
N PRO A 318 -15.73 10.27 -30.46
CA PRO A 318 -15.08 8.97 -30.22
C PRO A 318 -13.57 9.11 -29.98
N ALA A 319 -12.89 10.07 -30.61
CA ALA A 319 -11.47 10.32 -30.36
C ALA A 319 -11.22 10.73 -28.89
N MET A 320 -12.06 11.62 -28.34
CA MET A 320 -11.98 12.06 -26.95
C MET A 320 -12.19 10.90 -25.97
N PHE A 321 -13.09 9.97 -26.28
CA PHE A 321 -13.26 8.77 -25.47
C PHE A 321 -11.94 8.00 -25.35
N PHE A 322 -11.27 7.70 -26.47
CA PHE A 322 -10.01 6.95 -26.44
C PHE A 322 -8.89 7.71 -25.73
N ILE A 323 -8.75 9.02 -25.99
CA ILE A 323 -7.73 9.86 -25.34
C ILE A 323 -7.94 9.91 -23.83
N SER A 324 -9.16 10.24 -23.40
CA SER A 324 -9.53 10.29 -21.97
C SER A 324 -9.30 8.93 -21.31
N MET A 325 -9.70 7.86 -21.98
CA MET A 325 -9.56 6.50 -21.48
C MET A 325 -8.11 6.09 -21.25
N MET A 326 -7.22 6.44 -22.16
CA MET A 326 -5.79 6.14 -22.02
C MET A 326 -5.17 6.95 -20.87
N LEU A 327 -5.43 8.26 -20.81
CA LEU A 327 -4.79 9.12 -19.79
C LEU A 327 -5.34 8.87 -18.39
N PHE A 328 -6.67 8.82 -18.23
CA PHE A 328 -7.29 8.46 -16.96
C PHE A 328 -6.95 7.02 -16.56
N GLY A 329 -6.81 6.11 -17.54
CA GLY A 329 -6.37 4.73 -17.31
C GLY A 329 -5.01 4.66 -16.63
N VAL A 330 -4.03 5.44 -17.10
CA VAL A 330 -2.69 5.48 -16.48
C VAL A 330 -2.76 6.05 -15.06
N GLU A 331 -3.55 7.11 -14.84
CA GLU A 331 -3.72 7.66 -13.49
C GLU A 331 -4.36 6.65 -12.53
N GLU A 332 -5.45 6.01 -12.96
CA GLU A 332 -6.21 5.04 -12.17
C GLU A 332 -5.37 3.79 -11.84
N ILE A 333 -4.53 3.33 -12.76
CA ILE A 333 -3.54 2.27 -12.48
C ILE A 333 -2.58 2.73 -11.37
N GLY A 334 -2.10 3.98 -11.43
CA GLY A 334 -1.27 4.56 -10.38
C GLY A 334 -1.95 4.54 -9.01
N VAL A 335 -3.21 4.99 -8.95
CA VAL A 335 -4.02 4.95 -7.71
C VAL A 335 -4.16 3.53 -7.16
N GLN A 336 -4.42 2.55 -8.02
CA GLN A 336 -4.61 1.17 -7.59
C GLN A 336 -3.33 0.56 -7.03
N ILE A 337 -2.18 0.82 -7.66
CA ILE A 337 -0.87 0.34 -7.20
C ILE A 337 -0.40 1.05 -5.92
N GLU A 338 -0.90 2.28 -5.64
CA GLU A 338 -0.56 3.06 -4.44
C GLU A 338 -0.92 2.35 -3.13
N GLU A 339 -1.91 1.45 -3.15
CA GLU A 339 -2.34 0.61 -2.01
C GLU A 339 -2.00 -0.89 -2.21
N PRO A 340 -0.71 -1.25 -2.11
CA PRO A 340 -0.22 -2.54 -2.57
C PRO A 340 -0.65 -3.73 -1.72
N LEU A 341 -0.83 -3.55 -0.40
CA LEU A 341 -1.22 -4.65 0.51
C LEU A 341 -2.63 -5.19 0.22
N SER A 342 -3.45 -4.42 -0.49
CA SER A 342 -4.76 -4.86 -0.96
C SER A 342 -4.68 -5.69 -2.26
N LEU A 343 -3.61 -5.53 -3.04
CA LEU A 343 -3.37 -6.21 -4.32
C LEU A 343 -2.60 -7.52 -4.16
N ILE A 344 -1.70 -7.60 -3.18
CA ILE A 344 -0.88 -8.79 -2.93
C ILE A 344 -1.76 -9.92 -2.38
N ASP A 345 -1.52 -11.13 -2.86
CA ASP A 345 -2.14 -12.34 -2.32
C ASP A 345 -1.48 -12.76 -1.00
N LEU A 346 -1.90 -12.09 0.09
CA LEU A 346 -1.39 -12.43 1.42
C LEU A 346 -1.88 -13.80 1.89
N ASP A 347 -3.00 -14.32 1.35
CA ASP A 347 -3.55 -15.61 1.77
C ASP A 347 -2.64 -16.76 1.31
N THR A 348 -2.27 -16.80 0.04
CA THR A 348 -1.36 -17.83 -0.47
C THR A 348 0.01 -17.74 0.17
N MET A 349 0.56 -16.52 0.33
CA MET A 349 1.85 -16.32 1.02
C MET A 349 1.84 -16.81 2.46
N ILE A 350 0.72 -16.65 3.19
CA ILE A 350 0.58 -17.16 4.56
C ILE A 350 0.41 -18.68 4.57
N GLN A 351 -0.34 -19.25 3.63
CA GLN A 351 -0.47 -20.71 3.50
C GLN A 351 0.87 -21.38 3.21
N ASP A 352 1.65 -20.83 2.28
CA ASP A 352 3.01 -21.30 2.00
C ASP A 352 3.92 -21.18 3.21
N MET A 353 3.88 -20.05 3.91
CA MET A 353 4.61 -19.87 5.16
C MET A 353 4.17 -20.87 6.24
N SER A 354 2.87 -21.19 6.35
CA SER A 354 2.39 -22.20 7.28
C SER A 354 2.94 -23.59 6.94
N ARG A 355 2.94 -23.95 5.64
CA ARG A 355 3.52 -25.21 5.16
C ARG A 355 5.01 -25.29 5.49
N ASP A 356 5.77 -24.25 5.17
CA ASP A 356 7.21 -24.19 5.44
C ASP A 356 7.53 -24.30 6.95
N VAL A 357 6.70 -23.70 7.81
CA VAL A 357 6.83 -23.79 9.27
C VAL A 357 6.55 -25.22 9.76
N ASP A 358 5.54 -25.89 9.20
CA ASP A 358 5.20 -27.27 9.55
C ASP A 358 6.26 -28.26 9.03
N GLU A 359 6.80 -28.03 7.84
CA GLU A 359 7.96 -28.78 7.31
C GLU A 359 9.19 -28.62 8.20
N ALA A 360 9.50 -27.40 8.66
CA ALA A 360 10.60 -27.16 9.59
C ALA A 360 10.42 -27.89 10.92
N ALA A 361 9.19 -28.02 11.43
CA ALA A 361 8.87 -28.80 12.61
C ALA A 361 9.12 -30.31 12.43
N ASN A 362 8.83 -30.83 11.24
CA ASN A 362 8.95 -32.26 10.95
C ASN A 362 10.37 -32.66 10.52
N ALA A 363 11.08 -31.81 9.76
CA ALA A 363 12.38 -32.10 9.16
C ALA A 363 13.44 -32.50 10.20
N HIS A 364 13.44 -31.89 11.37
CA HIS A 364 14.39 -32.25 12.42
C HIS A 364 14.15 -33.63 13.03
N GLN A 365 12.90 -34.10 13.13
CA GLN A 365 12.66 -35.47 13.61
C GLN A 365 13.36 -36.47 12.69
N ALA A 366 13.34 -36.22 11.37
CA ALA A 366 14.06 -37.01 10.40
C ALA A 366 15.59 -36.83 10.52
N VAL A 367 16.09 -35.59 10.64
CA VAL A 367 17.54 -35.31 10.72
C VAL A 367 18.16 -35.85 12.01
N SER A 368 17.52 -35.69 13.17
CA SER A 368 18.03 -36.21 14.45
C SER A 368 18.10 -37.73 14.45
N GLY A 369 17.11 -38.42 13.87
CA GLY A 369 17.17 -39.88 13.70
C GLY A 369 18.34 -40.31 12.81
N ILE A 370 18.67 -39.55 11.77
CA ILE A 370 19.86 -39.82 10.94
C ILE A 370 21.15 -39.60 11.76
N ILE A 371 21.27 -38.48 12.47
CA ILE A 371 22.47 -38.17 13.27
C ILE A 371 22.72 -39.26 14.32
N GLU A 372 21.68 -39.68 15.04
CA GLU A 372 21.76 -40.75 16.04
C GLU A 372 22.14 -42.10 15.40
N SER A 373 21.59 -42.43 14.22
CA SER A 373 21.95 -43.65 13.50
C SER A 373 23.42 -43.64 13.05
N VAL A 374 23.93 -42.49 12.62
CA VAL A 374 25.31 -42.32 12.19
C VAL A 374 26.24 -42.41 13.40
N SER A 375 25.93 -41.74 14.52
CA SER A 375 26.77 -41.83 15.73
C SER A 375 26.84 -43.26 16.26
N SER A 376 25.71 -43.97 16.30
CA SER A 376 25.69 -45.38 16.71
C SER A 376 26.50 -46.28 15.77
N SER A 377 26.56 -45.98 14.47
CA SER A 377 27.39 -46.74 13.52
C SER A 377 28.89 -46.55 13.72
N TYR A 378 29.32 -45.34 14.14
CA TYR A 378 30.72 -45.05 14.47
C TYR A 378 31.15 -45.64 15.82
N GLU A 379 30.25 -45.74 16.80
CA GLU A 379 30.55 -46.36 18.09
C GLU A 379 30.61 -47.90 18.02
N ALA A 380 30.02 -48.51 16.98
CA ALA A 380 30.00 -49.96 16.78
C ALA A 380 31.21 -50.50 15.99
N THR A 381 32.04 -49.62 15.42
CA THR A 381 33.31 -49.93 14.73
C THR A 381 34.50 -49.57 15.60
#